data_AF-A0A800JAL6-F1
#
_entry.id   AF-A0A800JAL6-F1
#
_cell.length_a   1.000
_cell.length_b   1.000
_cell.length_c   1.000
_cell.angle_alpha   90.00
_cell.angle_beta   90.00
_cell.angle_gamma   90.00
#
_symmetry.space_group_name_H-M   'P 1'
#
loop_
_entity.id
_entity.type
_entity.pdbx_description
1 polymer ?
#
loop_
_entity_poly.entity_id
_entity_poly.type
_entity_poly.pdbx_seq_one_letter_code
_entity_poly.pdbx_strand_id
1 'polypeptide(L)'
;KLAIENLLRWYSQLKGLRFSSLRYFNAAGYDVDGELNGLEHEPNNLLPIVLETIVGRRKKVEVFGTDYDTRDGSCIRDYIHVSDLA
;
A
#
# COMPACT_ATOMS: atom_id res chain seq x y z
N LYS A 1 -12.51 7.00 -2.16
CA LYS A 1 -12.87 5.56 -1.97
C LYS A 1 -14.33 5.40 -1.53
N LEU A 2 -14.74 5.90 -0.36
CA LEU A 2 -16.13 5.79 0.14
C LEU A 2 -17.22 6.23 -0.86
N ALA A 3 -17.03 7.36 -1.56
CA ALA A 3 -17.99 7.84 -2.56
C ALA A 3 -18.18 6.85 -3.72
N ILE A 4 -17.10 6.20 -4.17
CA ILE A 4 -17.14 5.20 -5.25
C ILE A 4 -17.85 3.93 -4.76
N GLU A 5 -17.57 3.49 -3.53
CA GLU A 5 -18.27 2.34 -2.93
C GLU A 5 -19.79 2.59 -2.82
N ASN A 6 -20.18 3.81 -2.44
CA ASN A 6 -21.59 4.21 -2.42
C ASN A 6 -22.20 4.23 -3.82
N LEU A 7 -21.47 4.73 -4.82
CA LEU A 7 -21.93 4.74 -6.21
C LEU A 7 -22.12 3.32 -6.75
N LEU A 8 -21.17 2.41 -6.51
CA LEU A 8 -21.26 1.01 -6.92
C LEU A 8 -22.47 0.32 -6.27
N ARG A 9 -22.75 0.63 -4.99
CA ARG A 9 -23.95 0.17 -4.29
C ARG A 9 -25.24 0.64 -4.98
N TRP A 10 -25.32 1.91 -5.36
CA TRP A 10 -26.47 2.43 -6.09
C TRP A 10 -26.65 1.79 -7.47
N TYR A 11 -25.56 1.60 -8.22
CA TYR A 11 -25.61 0.92 -9.52
C TYR A 11 -26.02 -0.54 -9.40
N SER A 12 -25.60 -1.22 -8.34
CA SER A 12 -26.06 -2.58 -8.03
C SER A 12 -27.57 -2.64 -7.85
N GLN A 13 -28.14 -1.71 -7.09
CA GLN A 13 -29.58 -1.65 -6.83
C GLN A 13 -30.39 -1.25 -8.07
N LEU A 14 -29.90 -0.29 -8.86
CA LEU A 14 -30.65 0.25 -10.00
C LEU A 14 -30.51 -0.56 -11.28
N LYS A 15 -29.38 -1.23 -11.47
CA LYS A 15 -29.00 -1.87 -12.75
C LYS A 15 -28.61 -3.34 -12.60
N GLY A 16 -28.65 -3.89 -11.38
CA GLY A 16 -28.28 -5.29 -11.13
C GLY A 16 -26.78 -5.57 -11.25
N LEU A 17 -25.94 -4.54 -11.21
CA LEU A 17 -24.47 -4.70 -11.25
C LEU A 17 -24.00 -5.46 -10.01
N ARG A 18 -23.27 -6.57 -10.19
CA ARG A 18 -22.58 -7.26 -9.09
C ARG A 18 -21.18 -6.68 -8.92
N PHE A 19 -20.79 -6.35 -7.69
CA PHE A 19 -19.47 -5.82 -7.39
C PHE A 19 -18.95 -6.37 -6.06
N SER A 20 -17.62 -6.32 -5.90
CA SER A 20 -16.95 -6.51 -4.61
C SER A 20 -16.03 -5.32 -4.37
N SER A 21 -15.91 -4.88 -3.12
CA SER A 21 -15.02 -3.79 -2.73
C SER A 21 -13.95 -4.34 -1.79
N LEU A 22 -12.74 -4.49 -2.32
CA LEU A 22 -11.58 -4.96 -1.56
C LEU A 22 -10.88 -3.76 -0.93
N ARG A 23 -10.92 -3.67 0.40
CA ARG A 23 -10.24 -2.63 1.18
C ARG A 23 -8.93 -3.20 1.72
N TYR A 24 -7.84 -2.95 1.01
CA TYR A 24 -6.50 -3.28 1.49
C TYR A 24 -5.84 -2.07 2.16
N PHE A 25 -4.89 -2.37 3.05
CA PHE A 25 -4.11 -1.39 3.79
C PHE A 25 -2.84 -1.04 3.02
N ASN A 26 -1.68 -1.59 3.41
CA ASN A 26 -0.41 -1.36 2.74
C ASN A 26 0.00 -2.65 2.03
N ALA A 27 -0.13 -2.66 0.71
CA ALA A 27 0.44 -3.72 -0.11
C ALA A 27 1.93 -3.44 -0.31
N ALA A 28 2.76 -4.46 -0.14
CA ALA A 28 4.18 -4.35 -0.38
C ALA A 28 4.80 -5.68 -0.80
N GLY A 29 6.05 -5.65 -1.23
CA GLY A 29 6.73 -6.81 -1.81
C GLY A 29 6.84 -6.69 -3.32
N TYR A 30 7.59 -7.61 -3.90
CA TYR A 30 7.84 -7.70 -5.32
C TYR A 30 7.54 -9.12 -5.76
N ASP A 31 7.35 -9.28 -7.05
CA ASP A 31 7.24 -10.59 -7.66
C ASP A 31 8.49 -11.42 -7.34
N VAL A 32 8.27 -12.59 -6.73
CA VAL A 32 9.34 -13.48 -6.26
C VAL A 32 10.02 -14.20 -7.42
N ASP A 33 9.29 -14.40 -8.52
CA ASP A 33 9.79 -15.06 -9.72
C ASP A 33 10.56 -14.08 -10.64
N GLY A 34 10.48 -12.77 -10.35
CA GLY A 34 11.23 -11.73 -11.07
C GLY A 34 10.75 -11.47 -12.50
N GLU A 35 9.51 -11.84 -12.83
CA GLU A 35 8.91 -11.53 -14.12
C GLU A 35 8.52 -10.03 -14.17
N LEU A 36 8.07 -9.48 -13.04
CA LEU A 36 7.73 -8.07 -12.89
C LEU A 36 8.89 -7.26 -12.28
N ASN A 37 9.59 -6.50 -13.13
CA ASN A 37 10.80 -5.76 -12.78
C ASN A 37 10.62 -4.23 -12.69
N GLY A 38 9.36 -3.77 -12.70
CA GLY A 38 9.04 -2.33 -12.65
C GLY A 38 9.34 -1.74 -11.28
N LEU A 39 10.25 -0.76 -11.22
CA LEU A 39 10.47 0.03 -10.01
C LEU A 39 9.48 1.19 -9.97
N GLU A 40 8.95 1.48 -8.78
CA GLU A 40 8.15 2.68 -8.56
C GLU A 40 9.01 3.94 -8.79
N HIS A 41 8.48 4.90 -9.52
CA HIS A 41 9.11 6.21 -9.71
C HIS A 41 8.62 7.16 -8.62
N GLU A 42 9.58 7.81 -7.93
CA GLU A 42 9.29 8.77 -6.85
C GLU A 42 8.37 8.20 -5.76
N PRO A 43 8.77 7.08 -5.11
CA PRO A 43 7.90 6.41 -4.15
C PRO A 43 7.62 7.27 -2.92
N ASN A 44 6.39 7.20 -2.45
CA ASN A 44 5.95 7.81 -1.19
C ASN A 44 5.70 6.76 -0.09
N ASN A 45 5.76 5.47 -0.44
CA ASN A 45 5.54 4.36 0.48
C ASN A 45 6.85 3.97 1.18
N LEU A 46 6.74 3.51 2.44
CA LEU A 46 7.90 3.23 3.29
C LEU A 46 8.86 2.20 2.68
N LEU A 47 8.36 1.06 2.21
CA LEU A 47 9.22 -0.05 1.80
C LEU A 47 10.06 0.27 0.56
N PRO A 48 9.52 0.84 -0.53
CA PRO A 48 10.35 1.32 -1.64
C PRO A 48 11.39 2.36 -1.22
N ILE A 49 11.03 3.31 -0.34
CA ILE A 49 11.97 4.32 0.18
C ILE A 49 13.12 3.68 0.99
N VAL A 50 12.81 2.67 1.80
CA VAL A 50 13.82 1.89 2.54
C VAL A 50 14.75 1.17 1.57
N LEU A 51 14.20 0.52 0.54
CA LEU A 51 15.00 -0.17 -0.49
C LEU A 51 15.87 0.79 -1.29
N GLU A 52 15.35 1.95 -1.71
CA GLU A 52 16.13 3.02 -2.36
C GLU A 52 17.32 3.46 -1.51
N THR A 53 17.11 3.54 -0.19
CA THR A 53 18.17 3.92 0.75
C THR A 53 19.22 2.81 0.87
N ILE A 54 18.81 1.54 0.95
CA ILE A 54 19.70 0.38 1.00
C ILE A 54 20.58 0.30 -0.25
N VAL A 55 20.01 0.54 -1.44
CA VAL A 55 20.76 0.54 -2.71
C VAL A 55 21.52 1.85 -2.99
N GLY A 56 21.51 2.79 -2.04
CA GLY A 56 22.25 4.06 -2.13
C GLY A 56 21.66 5.11 -3.08
N ARG A 57 20.44 4.91 -3.61
CA ARG A 57 19.72 5.92 -4.41
C ARG A 57 19.21 7.07 -3.56
N ARG A 58 18.96 6.83 -2.27
CA ARG A 58 18.54 7.82 -1.29
C ARG A 58 19.51 7.85 -0.11
N LYS A 59 19.76 9.04 0.45
CA LYS A 59 20.74 9.23 1.53
C LYS A 59 20.29 8.67 2.89
N LYS A 60 19.00 8.74 3.19
CA LYS A 60 18.41 8.34 4.47
C LYS A 60 16.91 8.08 4.31
N VAL A 61 16.37 7.29 5.22
CA VAL A 61 14.93 7.18 5.46
C VAL A 61 14.53 8.20 6.51
N GLU A 62 13.43 8.91 6.30
CA GLU A 62 12.85 9.82 7.30
C GLU A 62 11.67 9.13 7.99
N VAL A 63 11.63 9.18 9.32
CA VAL A 63 10.55 8.64 10.14
C VAL A 63 9.62 9.78 10.53
N PHE A 64 8.38 9.71 10.07
CA PHE A 64 7.36 10.72 10.36
C PHE A 64 6.60 10.37 11.64
N GLY A 65 7.00 11.00 12.74
CA GLY A 65 6.42 10.85 14.07
C GLY A 65 7.11 9.77 14.92
N THR A 66 7.42 10.12 16.16
CA THR A 66 8.11 9.26 17.14
C THR A 66 7.49 9.35 18.54
N ASP A 67 6.27 9.87 18.61
CA ASP A 67 5.53 10.18 19.83
C ASP A 67 4.11 9.58 19.81
N TYR A 68 3.87 8.59 18.95
CA TYR A 68 2.63 7.81 18.98
C TYR A 68 2.56 6.94 20.23
N ASP A 69 1.33 6.61 20.66
CA ASP A 69 1.09 5.64 21.74
C ASP A 69 1.32 4.20 21.25
N THR A 70 2.57 3.90 20.92
CA THR A 70 3.06 2.61 20.45
C THR A 70 4.36 2.26 21.17
N ARG A 71 4.77 0.99 21.11
CA ARG A 71 5.92 0.47 21.89
C ARG A 71 7.22 1.27 21.69
N ASP A 72 7.46 1.79 20.49
CA ASP A 72 8.67 2.55 20.12
C ASP A 72 8.38 3.99 19.69
N GLY A 73 7.14 4.46 19.87
CA GLY A 73 6.70 5.78 19.45
C GLY A 73 6.45 5.94 17.95
N SER A 74 6.76 4.94 17.12
CA SER A 74 6.57 5.01 15.67
C SER A 74 5.20 4.51 15.22
N CYS A 75 4.84 4.82 13.97
CA CYS A 75 3.59 4.40 13.36
C CYS A 75 3.53 2.87 13.11
N ILE A 76 2.52 2.19 13.66
CA ILE A 76 2.22 0.79 13.32
C ILE A 76 1.38 0.74 12.04
N ARG A 77 1.71 -0.19 11.14
CA ARG A 77 1.00 -0.42 9.87
C ARG A 77 0.88 -1.92 9.60
N ASP A 78 -0.24 -2.31 9.01
CA ASP A 78 -0.46 -3.66 8.51
C ASP A 78 0.03 -3.75 7.06
N TYR A 79 0.95 -4.68 6.80
CA TYR A 79 1.59 -4.92 5.50
C TYR A 79 1.19 -6.31 5.00
N ILE A 80 0.66 -6.35 3.79
CA ILE A 80 0.31 -7.60 3.08
C ILE A 80 1.21 -7.75 1.84
N HIS A 81 1.65 -8.98 1.56
CA HIS A 81 2.45 -9.22 0.36
C HIS A 81 1.61 -8.97 -0.89
N VAL A 82 2.17 -8.32 -1.91
CA VAL A 82 1.44 -8.00 -3.15
C VAL A 82 0.90 -9.26 -3.85
N SER A 83 1.65 -10.36 -3.79
CA SER A 83 1.22 -11.67 -4.32
C SER A 83 0.06 -12.30 -3.55
N ASP A 84 -0.12 -11.98 -2.26
CA ASP A 84 -1.28 -12.46 -1.49
C ASP A 84 -2.54 -11.64 -1.79
N LEU A 85 -2.36 -10.44 -2.35
CA LEU A 85 -3.45 -9.55 -2.75
C LEU A 85 -3.93 -9.79 -4.20
N ALA A 86 -3.05 -10.28 -5.06
CA ALA A 86 -3.28 -10.50 -6.50
C ALA A 86 -4.16 -11.74 -6.76
#